data_AF-A0A7X7KJL2-F1
#
_entry.id   AF-A0A7X7KJL2-F1
#
_cell.length_a   1.000
_cell.length_b   1.000
_cell.length_c   1.000
_cell.angle_alpha   90.00
_cell.angle_beta   90.00
_cell.angle_gamma   90.00
#
_symmetry.space_group_name_H-M   'P 1'
#
loop_
_entity.id
_entity.type
_entity.pdbx_description
1 polymer ?
#
loop_
_entity_poly.entity_id
_entity_poly.type
_entity_poly.pdbx_seq_one_letter_code
_entity_poly.pdbx_strand_id
1 'polypeptide(L)'
;AGEASAPLERVTLASLPHSKDVALERDALMAFLQYGHRLDQEILTRVMGLTFRHPALEAVRAAVAAHVQDAARAGWALDAIQDIREPYRALGGELLAANFPARDEDGAVASASSLARGLLIRALDMEKAELLGAVQRVPAESDQGRALRVRLRDVDAERRRLTDA
;
A
#
# COMPACT_ATOMS: atom_id res chain seq x y z
N ALA A 1 -36.27 -0.65 -23.39
CA ALA A 1 -35.42 -1.83 -23.71
C ALA A 1 -34.07 -1.56 -23.08
N GLY A 2 -33.64 -2.43 -22.15
CA GLY A 2 -32.43 -2.21 -21.35
C GLY A 2 -31.17 -2.42 -22.18
N GLU A 3 -30.24 -1.49 -22.08
CA GLU A 3 -28.86 -1.69 -22.50
C GLU A 3 -28.26 -2.77 -21.59
N ALA A 4 -28.04 -3.96 -22.15
CA ALA A 4 -27.29 -5.01 -21.50
C ALA A 4 -25.84 -4.52 -21.36
N SER A 5 -25.49 -4.00 -20.18
CA SER A 5 -24.11 -3.67 -19.82
C SER A 5 -23.27 -4.93 -20.04
N ALA A 6 -22.28 -4.85 -20.94
CA ALA A 6 -21.33 -5.94 -21.14
C ALA A 6 -20.73 -6.35 -19.79
N PRO A 7 -20.53 -7.66 -19.53
CA PRO A 7 -19.96 -8.10 -18.27
C PRO A 7 -18.59 -7.44 -18.11
N LEU A 8 -18.41 -6.63 -17.06
CA LEU A 8 -17.08 -6.13 -16.70
C LEU A 8 -16.19 -7.35 -16.49
N GLU A 9 -15.09 -7.43 -17.23
CA GLU A 9 -14.13 -8.51 -17.09
C GLU A 9 -13.62 -8.53 -15.66
N ARG A 10 -13.86 -9.65 -14.95
CA ARG A 10 -13.52 -9.77 -13.53
C ARG A 10 -12.01 -9.74 -13.37
N VAL A 11 -11.53 -8.87 -12.48
CA VAL A 11 -10.11 -8.82 -12.15
C VAL A 11 -9.82 -9.81 -11.03
N THR A 12 -8.80 -10.65 -11.23
CA THR A 12 -8.39 -11.74 -10.33
C THR A 12 -6.88 -11.67 -10.06
N LEU A 13 -6.37 -12.41 -9.08
CA LEU A 13 -4.94 -12.54 -8.83
C LEU A 13 -4.17 -13.03 -10.06
N ALA A 14 -4.76 -13.95 -10.83
CA ALA A 14 -4.17 -14.51 -12.04
C ALA A 14 -4.01 -13.47 -13.16
N SER A 15 -4.83 -12.41 -13.15
CA SER A 15 -4.76 -11.32 -14.14
C SER A 15 -3.70 -10.26 -13.82
N LEU A 16 -3.09 -10.30 -12.62
CA LEU A 16 -2.11 -9.29 -12.21
C LEU A 16 -0.76 -9.47 -12.92
N PRO A 17 -0.10 -8.38 -13.34
CA PRO A 17 1.26 -8.45 -13.89
C PRO A 17 2.28 -9.03 -12.91
N HIS A 18 3.28 -9.74 -13.41
CA HIS A 18 4.36 -10.34 -12.59
C HIS A 18 5.52 -9.37 -12.27
N SER A 19 5.30 -8.05 -12.33
CA SER A 19 6.35 -7.07 -12.02
C SER A 19 6.62 -7.00 -10.51
N LYS A 20 7.82 -6.56 -10.11
CA LYS A 20 8.19 -6.42 -8.70
C LYS A 20 7.28 -5.44 -7.95
N ASP A 21 6.91 -4.34 -8.60
CA ASP A 21 6.01 -3.33 -8.00
C ASP A 21 4.62 -3.90 -7.72
N VAL A 22 4.07 -4.67 -8.67
CA VAL A 22 2.76 -5.31 -8.49
C VAL A 22 2.82 -6.41 -7.45
N ALA A 23 3.91 -7.20 -7.42
CA ALA A 23 4.12 -8.22 -6.40
C ALA A 23 4.17 -7.61 -4.99
N LEU A 24 4.93 -6.52 -4.80
CA LEU A 24 5.01 -5.81 -3.52
C LEU A 24 3.62 -5.33 -3.04
N GLU A 25 2.85 -4.69 -3.91
CA GLU A 25 1.51 -4.19 -3.58
C GLU A 25 0.52 -5.32 -3.29
N ARG A 26 0.54 -6.39 -4.09
CA ARG A 26 -0.29 -7.58 -3.90
C ARG A 26 0.02 -8.25 -2.58
N ASP A 27 1.29 -8.56 -2.33
CA ASP A 27 1.72 -9.29 -1.14
C ASP A 27 1.46 -8.47 0.13
N ALA A 28 1.63 -7.15 0.06
CA ALA A 28 1.27 -6.24 1.14
C ALA A 28 -0.24 -6.27 1.44
N LEU A 29 -1.11 -6.19 0.44
CA LEU A 29 -2.57 -6.28 0.67
C LEU A 29 -2.99 -7.63 1.24
N MET A 30 -2.41 -8.73 0.75
CA MET A 30 -2.63 -10.06 1.36
C MET A 30 -2.25 -10.03 2.84
N ALA A 31 -1.04 -9.55 3.14
CA ALA A 31 -0.52 -9.50 4.49
C ALA A 31 -1.40 -8.64 5.42
N PHE A 32 -1.86 -7.48 4.97
CA PHE A 32 -2.65 -6.56 5.77
C PHE A 32 -4.08 -7.04 6.00
N LEU A 33 -4.72 -7.62 4.98
CA LEU A 33 -6.05 -8.22 5.13
C LEU A 33 -6.03 -9.39 6.13
N GLN A 34 -4.97 -10.21 6.11
CA GLN A 34 -4.87 -11.41 6.94
C GLN A 34 -4.30 -11.14 8.34
N TYR A 35 -3.30 -10.26 8.46
CA TYR A 35 -2.52 -10.03 9.68
C TYR A 35 -2.52 -8.58 10.18
N GLY A 36 -3.30 -7.69 9.55
CA GLY A 36 -3.34 -6.26 9.91
C GLY A 36 -3.70 -6.01 11.39
N HIS A 37 -4.54 -6.85 11.97
CA HIS A 37 -4.91 -6.82 13.39
C HIS A 37 -3.74 -7.03 14.37
N ARG A 38 -2.60 -7.55 13.88
CA ARG A 38 -1.36 -7.77 14.66
C ARG A 38 -0.27 -6.75 14.36
N LEU A 39 -0.50 -5.85 13.40
CA LEU A 39 0.46 -4.79 13.08
C LEU A 39 0.24 -3.59 13.99
N ASP A 40 1.30 -2.80 14.13
CA ASP A 40 1.18 -1.48 14.74
C ASP A 40 0.18 -0.62 13.96
N GLN A 41 -0.81 -0.07 14.66
CA GLN A 41 -1.92 0.66 14.06
C GLN A 41 -1.48 1.94 13.33
N GLU A 42 -0.45 2.61 13.83
CA GLU A 42 0.10 3.82 13.20
C GLU A 42 0.78 3.46 11.88
N ILE A 43 1.61 2.41 11.87
CA ILE A 43 2.25 1.89 10.65
C ILE A 43 1.20 1.44 9.64
N LEU A 44 0.18 0.69 10.06
CA LEU A 44 -0.86 0.20 9.18
C LEU A 44 -1.68 1.34 8.58
N THR A 45 -2.07 2.33 9.39
CA THR A 45 -2.76 3.55 8.92
C THR A 45 -1.89 4.30 7.92
N ARG A 46 -0.61 4.47 8.23
CA ARG A 46 0.34 5.20 7.39
C ARG A 46 0.55 4.53 6.03
N VAL A 47 0.77 3.21 5.99
CA VAL A 47 0.97 2.48 4.73
C VAL A 47 -0.32 2.42 3.90
N MET A 48 -1.49 2.28 4.56
CA MET A 48 -2.78 2.39 3.89
C MET A 48 -3.11 3.79 3.41
N GLY A 49 -2.42 4.84 3.88
CA GLY A 49 -2.51 6.18 3.31
C GLY A 49 -1.76 6.39 1.99
N LEU A 50 -0.91 5.43 1.57
CA LEU A 50 -0.15 5.54 0.33
C LEU A 50 -1.03 5.26 -0.90
N THR A 51 -0.68 5.83 -2.04
CA THR A 51 -1.30 5.46 -3.34
C THR A 51 -0.55 4.29 -3.96
N PHE A 52 -1.27 3.26 -4.37
CA PHE A 52 -0.75 2.13 -5.12
C PHE A 52 -0.74 2.45 -6.62
N ARG A 53 0.24 1.89 -7.32
CA ARG A 53 0.48 2.16 -8.75
C ARG A 53 -0.44 1.34 -9.63
N HIS A 54 -0.73 0.09 -9.24
CA HIS A 54 -1.60 -0.76 -10.03
C HIS A 54 -3.08 -0.42 -9.77
N PRO A 55 -3.88 -0.02 -10.79
CA PRO A 55 -5.24 0.47 -10.58
C PRO A 55 -6.16 -0.49 -9.82
N ALA A 56 -6.06 -1.79 -10.08
CA ALA A 56 -6.89 -2.78 -9.38
C ALA A 56 -6.48 -2.95 -7.90
N LEU A 57 -5.18 -2.89 -7.60
CA LEU A 57 -4.69 -3.01 -6.23
C LEU A 57 -4.95 -1.71 -5.46
N GLU A 58 -4.89 -0.56 -6.14
CA GLU A 58 -5.28 0.73 -5.59
C GLU A 58 -6.77 0.77 -5.22
N ALA A 59 -7.66 0.22 -6.05
CA ALA A 59 -9.08 0.14 -5.72
C ALA A 59 -9.34 -0.72 -4.47
N VAL A 60 -8.63 -1.85 -4.34
CA VAL A 60 -8.69 -2.69 -3.14
C VAL A 60 -8.13 -1.95 -1.93
N ARG A 61 -6.94 -1.35 -2.05
CA ARG A 61 -6.30 -0.57 -0.98
C ARG A 61 -7.19 0.57 -0.50
N ALA A 62 -7.81 1.32 -1.40
CA ALA A 62 -8.70 2.43 -1.05
C ALA A 62 -9.89 1.97 -0.19
N ALA A 63 -10.50 0.83 -0.51
CA ALA A 63 -11.54 0.23 0.32
C ALA A 63 -10.98 -0.20 1.68
N VAL A 64 -9.84 -0.91 1.71
CA VAL A 64 -9.20 -1.36 2.95
C VAL A 64 -8.82 -0.19 3.87
N ALA A 65 -8.31 0.90 3.30
CA ALA A 65 -7.94 2.10 4.04
C ALA A 65 -9.11 2.74 4.79
N ALA A 66 -10.34 2.63 4.26
CA ALA A 66 -11.54 3.14 4.92
C ALA A 66 -11.90 2.36 6.20
N HIS A 67 -11.43 1.12 6.32
CA HIS A 67 -11.73 0.21 7.44
C HIS A 67 -10.54 -0.02 8.38
N VAL A 68 -9.39 0.59 8.10
CA VAL A 68 -8.14 0.28 8.79
C VAL A 68 -8.17 0.60 10.29
N GLN A 69 -9.03 1.53 10.73
CA GLN A 69 -9.21 1.86 12.15
C GLN A 69 -9.90 0.72 12.93
N ASP A 70 -10.62 -0.15 12.23
CA ASP A 70 -11.31 -1.31 12.81
C ASP A 70 -10.48 -2.60 12.68
N ALA A 71 -9.18 -2.51 12.33
CA ALA A 71 -8.37 -3.68 12.03
C ALA A 71 -8.32 -4.72 13.16
N ALA A 72 -8.48 -4.32 14.43
CA ALA A 72 -8.54 -5.24 15.57
C ALA A 72 -9.89 -5.99 15.71
N ARG A 73 -10.95 -5.55 15.03
CA ARG A 73 -12.28 -6.13 15.12
C ARG A 73 -12.38 -7.40 14.28
N ALA A 74 -12.94 -8.47 14.85
CA ALA A 74 -13.24 -9.67 14.08
C ALA A 74 -14.14 -9.35 12.87
N GLY A 75 -13.76 -9.87 11.69
CA GLY A 75 -14.51 -9.69 10.45
C GLY A 75 -14.21 -8.39 9.68
N TRP A 76 -13.39 -7.47 10.20
CA TRP A 76 -13.10 -6.19 9.53
C TRP A 76 -12.63 -6.34 8.07
N ALA A 77 -11.78 -7.34 7.80
CA ALA A 77 -11.25 -7.57 6.46
C ALA A 77 -12.33 -8.01 5.47
N LEU A 78 -13.33 -8.76 5.96
CA LEU A 78 -14.50 -9.13 5.14
C LEU A 78 -15.35 -7.90 4.83
N ASP A 79 -15.59 -7.05 5.83
CA ASP A 79 -16.35 -5.80 5.64
C ASP A 79 -15.65 -4.87 4.64
N ALA A 80 -14.32 -4.74 4.74
CA ALA A 80 -13.51 -4.00 3.77
C ALA A 80 -13.68 -4.53 2.34
N ILE A 81 -13.73 -5.86 2.17
CA ILE A 81 -13.95 -6.49 0.86
C ILE A 81 -15.39 -6.27 0.35
N GLN A 82 -16.37 -6.21 1.25
CA GLN A 82 -17.76 -5.91 0.88
C GLN A 82 -17.95 -4.49 0.33
N ASP A 83 -17.05 -3.57 0.65
CA ASP A 83 -17.08 -2.20 0.12
C ASP A 83 -16.29 -2.02 -1.19
N ILE A 84 -15.55 -3.04 -1.64
CA ILE A 84 -14.83 -2.99 -2.92
C ILE A 84 -15.83 -2.95 -4.07
N ARG A 85 -15.71 -1.92 -4.92
CA ARG A 85 -16.53 -1.78 -6.13
C ARG A 85 -16.12 -2.80 -7.20
N GLU A 86 -17.10 -3.33 -7.92
CA GLU A 86 -16.85 -4.12 -9.14
C GLU A 86 -16.03 -3.32 -10.17
N PRO A 87 -15.11 -3.95 -10.92
CA PRO A 87 -14.89 -5.40 -11.03
C PRO A 87 -13.83 -6.00 -10.08
N TYR A 88 -13.42 -5.27 -9.03
CA TYR A 88 -12.26 -5.62 -8.20
C TYR A 88 -12.61 -6.44 -6.94
N ARG A 89 -13.89 -6.69 -6.66
CA ARG A 89 -14.33 -7.40 -5.46
C ARG A 89 -13.76 -8.82 -5.41
N ALA A 90 -13.77 -9.52 -6.55
CA ALA A 90 -13.21 -10.86 -6.67
C ALA A 90 -11.71 -10.88 -6.30
N LEU A 91 -10.94 -9.92 -6.79
CA LEU A 91 -9.54 -9.74 -6.43
C LEU A 91 -9.35 -9.57 -4.91
N GLY A 92 -10.17 -8.74 -4.25
CA GLY A 92 -10.12 -8.58 -2.78
C GLY A 92 -10.37 -9.89 -2.03
N GLY A 93 -11.36 -10.67 -2.45
CA GLY A 93 -11.65 -11.99 -1.89
C GLY A 93 -10.50 -12.99 -2.09
N GLU A 94 -9.90 -13.01 -3.28
CA GLU A 94 -8.75 -13.85 -3.57
C GLU A 94 -7.51 -13.46 -2.75
N LEU A 95 -7.25 -12.15 -2.55
CA LEU A 95 -6.15 -11.67 -1.70
C LEU A 95 -6.31 -12.12 -0.23
N LEU A 96 -7.52 -12.10 0.30
CA LEU A 96 -7.80 -12.57 1.66
C LEU A 96 -7.65 -14.09 1.79
N ALA A 97 -8.07 -14.85 0.77
CA ALA A 97 -8.05 -16.32 0.80
C ALA A 97 -6.71 -16.94 0.36
N ALA A 98 -5.86 -16.19 -0.33
CA ALA A 98 -4.60 -16.70 -0.85
C ALA A 98 -3.61 -17.04 0.27
N ASN A 99 -2.84 -18.10 0.05
CA ASN A 99 -1.82 -18.55 1.01
C ASN A 99 -0.73 -17.49 1.16
N PHE A 100 -0.61 -16.92 2.36
CA PHE A 100 0.50 -16.05 2.68
C PHE A 100 1.73 -16.90 3.06
N PRO A 101 2.87 -16.75 2.36
CA PRO A 101 4.03 -17.62 2.57
C PRO A 101 4.75 -17.28 3.87
N ALA A 102 4.37 -17.95 4.96
CA ALA A 102 5.03 -17.87 6.26
C ALA A 102 5.12 -19.25 6.91
N ARG A 103 6.16 -19.47 7.71
CA ARG A 103 6.39 -20.75 8.41
C ARG A 103 5.45 -20.93 9.61
N ASP A 104 5.13 -19.82 10.25
CA ASP A 104 4.29 -19.68 11.42
C ASP A 104 3.67 -18.28 11.43
N GLU A 105 2.81 -18.02 12.41
CA GLU A 105 2.13 -16.73 12.53
C GLU A 105 3.09 -15.56 12.82
N ASP A 106 4.12 -15.76 13.64
CA ASP A 106 5.07 -14.69 13.97
C ASP A 106 5.92 -14.31 12.75
N GLY A 107 6.31 -15.28 11.93
CA GLY A 107 6.92 -15.08 10.63
C GLY A 107 6.00 -14.35 9.65
N ALA A 108 4.68 -14.57 9.75
CA ALA A 108 3.71 -13.86 8.93
C ALA A 108 3.63 -12.37 9.32
N VAL A 109 3.58 -12.06 10.62
CA VAL A 109 3.58 -10.68 11.13
C VAL A 109 4.89 -9.97 10.80
N ALA A 110 6.03 -10.65 10.93
CA ALA A 110 7.33 -10.11 10.54
C ALA A 110 7.39 -9.78 9.04
N SER A 111 6.84 -10.67 8.20
CA SER A 111 6.76 -10.46 6.74
C SER A 111 5.82 -9.31 6.37
N ALA A 112 4.65 -9.22 7.02
CA ALA A 112 3.72 -8.12 6.87
C ALA A 112 4.36 -6.77 7.25
N SER A 113 5.12 -6.74 8.35
CA SER A 113 5.86 -5.56 8.78
C SER A 113 6.95 -5.17 7.78
N SER A 114 7.66 -6.16 7.21
CA SER A 114 8.66 -5.93 6.16
C SER A 114 8.04 -5.34 4.88
N LEU A 115 6.87 -5.84 4.47
CA LEU A 115 6.12 -5.32 3.32
C LEU A 115 5.67 -3.87 3.57
N ALA A 116 5.19 -3.55 4.78
CA ALA A 116 4.86 -2.17 5.16
C ALA A 116 6.07 -1.23 5.04
N ARG A 117 7.23 -1.64 5.57
CA ARG A 117 8.48 -0.88 5.43
C ARG A 117 8.89 -0.70 3.97
N GLY A 118 8.78 -1.75 3.15
CA GLY A 118 9.08 -1.69 1.72
C GLY A 118 8.22 -0.68 0.96
N LEU A 119 6.92 -0.63 1.27
CA LEU A 119 6.01 0.36 0.69
C LEU A 119 6.35 1.80 1.14
N LEU A 120 6.66 2.01 2.42
CA LEU A 120 7.06 3.31 2.95
C LEU A 120 8.38 3.81 2.34
N ILE A 121 9.38 2.93 2.23
CA ILE A 121 10.67 3.25 1.59
C ILE A 121 10.44 3.65 0.12
N ARG A 122 9.60 2.90 -0.61
CA ARG A 122 9.26 3.24 -2.00
C ARG A 122 8.60 4.61 -2.12
N ALA A 123 7.72 4.97 -1.19
CA ALA A 123 7.07 6.28 -1.17
C ALA A 123 8.08 7.41 -0.90
N LEU A 124 9.00 7.20 0.06
CA LEU A 124 10.07 8.16 0.37
C LEU A 124 11.05 8.34 -0.81
N ASP A 125 11.38 7.26 -1.51
CA ASP A 125 12.23 7.32 -2.70
C ASP A 125 11.58 8.14 -3.83
N MET A 126 10.25 8.03 -3.98
CA MET A 126 9.50 8.83 -4.95
C MET A 126 9.45 10.31 -4.56
N GLU A 127 9.13 10.61 -3.29
CA GLU A 127 9.13 11.97 -2.78
C GLU A 127 10.52 12.62 -2.92
N LYS A 128 11.59 11.88 -2.62
CA LYS A 128 12.96 12.36 -2.81
C LYS A 128 13.24 12.74 -4.26
N ALA A 129 12.82 11.92 -5.22
CA ALA A 129 13.02 12.21 -6.64
C ALA A 129 12.29 13.49 -7.06
N GLU A 130 11.06 13.69 -6.59
CA GLU A 130 10.27 14.91 -6.83
C GLU A 130 10.94 16.15 -6.22
N LEU A 131 11.40 16.06 -4.98
CA LEU A 131 12.10 17.13 -4.27
C LEU A 131 13.43 17.51 -4.94
N LEU A 132 14.20 16.53 -5.41
CA LEU A 132 15.42 16.77 -6.18
C LEU A 132 15.15 17.53 -7.47
N GLY A 133 14.09 17.15 -8.20
CA GLY A 133 13.65 17.88 -9.39
C GLY A 133 13.17 19.30 -9.08
N ALA A 134 12.48 19.49 -7.95
CA ALA A 134 12.02 20.81 -7.51
C ALA A 134 13.18 21.73 -7.10
N VAL A 135 14.18 21.21 -6.39
CA VAL A 135 15.37 21.96 -5.96
C VAL A 135 16.13 22.56 -7.14
N GLN A 136 16.22 21.82 -8.26
CA GLN A 136 16.96 22.27 -9.45
C GLN A 136 16.29 23.45 -10.16
N ARG A 137 15.00 23.70 -9.90
CA ARG A 137 14.20 24.76 -10.55
C ARG A 137 14.11 26.05 -9.75
N VAL A 138 14.64 26.09 -8.53
CA VAL A 138 14.56 27.26 -7.63
C VAL A 138 15.93 27.85 -7.35
N PRO A 139 16.06 29.18 -7.16
CA PRO A 139 17.32 29.78 -6.75
C PRO A 139 17.82 29.20 -5.42
N ALA A 140 19.12 28.90 -5.33
CA ALA A 140 19.70 28.25 -4.16
C ALA A 140 19.45 29.03 -2.86
N GLU A 141 19.56 30.35 -2.89
CA GLU A 141 19.40 31.23 -1.73
C GLU A 141 17.93 31.59 -1.41
N SER A 142 16.97 31.08 -2.18
CA SER A 142 15.56 31.32 -1.90
C SER A 142 15.09 30.55 -0.66
N ASP A 143 14.10 31.13 0.04
CA ASP A 143 13.43 30.50 1.18
C ASP A 143 12.82 29.15 0.78
N GLN A 144 12.24 29.08 -0.42
CA GLN A 144 11.73 27.86 -1.02
C GLN A 144 12.84 26.81 -1.21
N GLY A 145 14.00 27.20 -1.74
CA GLY A 145 15.15 26.31 -1.88
C GLY A 145 15.67 25.79 -0.55
N ARG A 146 15.68 26.62 0.49
CA ARG A 146 16.03 26.19 1.86
C ARG A 146 15.02 25.17 2.40
N ALA A 147 13.72 25.42 2.24
CA ALA A 147 12.67 24.52 2.69
C ALA A 147 12.74 23.14 2.01
N LEU A 148 12.94 23.09 0.69
CA LEU A 148 13.09 21.83 -0.04
C LEU A 148 14.30 21.01 0.43
N ARG A 149 15.44 21.66 0.73
CA ARG A 149 16.64 20.97 1.26
C ARG A 149 16.44 20.43 2.67
N VAL A 150 15.66 21.11 3.51
CA VAL A 150 15.25 20.59 4.83
C VAL A 150 14.42 19.32 4.62
N ARG A 151 13.40 19.37 3.78
CA ARG A 151 12.56 18.20 3.51
C ARG A 151 13.35 17.02 2.93
N LEU A 152 14.30 17.26 2.04
CA LEU A 152 15.21 16.21 1.52
C LEU A 152 15.98 15.50 2.65
N ARG A 153 16.50 16.27 3.63
CA ARG A 153 17.19 15.69 4.79
C ARG A 153 16.25 14.86 5.66
N ASP A 154 15.02 15.32 5.84
CA ASP A 154 14.01 14.61 6.63
C ASP A 154 13.63 13.27 5.99
N VAL A 155 13.41 13.27 4.67
CA VAL A 155 13.13 12.07 3.87
C VAL A 155 14.29 11.08 3.96
N ASP A 156 15.54 11.54 3.83
CA ASP A 156 16.72 10.69 3.95
C ASP A 156 16.87 10.09 5.37
N ALA A 157 16.64 10.89 6.41
CA ALA A 157 16.70 10.43 7.79
C ALA A 157 15.60 9.38 8.07
N GLU A 158 14.40 9.60 7.53
CA GLU A 158 13.28 8.68 7.69
C GLU A 158 13.50 7.36 6.96
N ARG A 159 13.94 7.41 5.70
CA ARG A 159 14.27 6.22 4.92
C ARG A 159 15.34 5.38 5.63
N ARG A 160 16.34 6.02 6.23
CA ARG A 160 17.38 5.34 7.01
C ARG A 160 16.81 4.65 8.24
N ARG A 161 15.95 5.31 9.01
CA ARG A 161 15.27 4.69 10.17
C ARG A 161 14.49 3.43 9.79
N LEU A 162 13.83 3.43 8.63
CA LEU A 162 13.09 2.26 8.13
C LEU A 162 13.98 1.13 7.61
N THR A 163 15.21 1.44 7.21
CA THR A 163 16.17 0.44 6.71
C THR A 163 16.94 -0.22 7.86
N ASP A 164 17.23 0.56 8.91
CA ASP A 164 18.04 0.13 10.06
C ASP A 164 17.20 -0.58 11.15
N ALA A 165 15.86 -0.59 11.03
CA ALA A 165 14.90 -1.22 11.94
C ALA A 165 14.53 -2.65 11.53
#